data_AF-A0A658NJ59-F1
#
_entry.id   AF-A0A658NJ59-F1
#
_cell.length_a   1.000
_cell.length_b   1.000
_cell.length_c   1.000
_cell.angle_alpha   90.00
_cell.angle_beta   90.00
_cell.angle_gamma   90.00
#
_symmetry.space_group_name_H-M   'P 1'
#
loop_
_entity.id
_entity.type
_entity.pdbx_description
1 polymer ?
#
loop_
_entity_poly.entity_id
_entity_poly.type
_entity_poly.pdbx_seq_one_letter_code
_entity_poly.pdbx_strand_id
1 'polypeptide(L)' 'MFLGDADIPIDRYISQEFFDREMERLWPRVWQWACREEHIPEVGDYYVYDIGNYSIIVVRADSGIKAYVNSCLHR' A
#
# COMPACT_ATOMS: atom_id res chain seq x y z
N MET A 1 -2.46 25.99 -10.45
CA MET A 1 -1.31 25.84 -11.36
C MET A 1 -1.73 24.84 -12.43
N PHE A 2 -1.98 25.30 -13.65
CA PHE A 2 -2.40 24.44 -14.76
C PHE A 2 -1.15 23.83 -15.40
N LEU A 3 -1.12 22.50 -15.51
CA LEU A 3 0.04 21.74 -15.99
C LEU A 3 -0.01 21.46 -17.51
N GLY A 4 -1.04 21.97 -18.21
CA GLY A 4 -1.29 21.73 -19.63
C GLY A 4 -2.45 20.76 -19.88
N ASP A 5 -2.89 20.68 -21.14
CA ASP A 5 -3.90 19.76 -21.69
C ASP A 5 -3.28 18.66 -22.56
N ALA A 6 -1.95 18.54 -22.56
CA ALA A 6 -1.24 17.53 -23.33
C ALA A 6 -1.61 16.10 -22.90
N ASP A 7 -1.74 15.21 -23.89
CA ASP A 7 -2.02 13.80 -23.64
C ASP A 7 -0.91 13.13 -22.82
N ILE A 8 -1.33 12.23 -21.94
CA ILE A 8 -0.42 11.42 -21.13
C ILE A 8 0.06 10.23 -21.99
N PRO A 9 1.37 9.98 -22.10
CA PRO A 9 1.89 8.82 -22.85
C PRO A 9 1.32 7.50 -22.33
N ILE A 10 0.87 6.64 -23.25
CA ILE A 10 0.29 5.33 -22.91
C ILE A 10 1.25 4.43 -22.14
N ASP A 11 2.56 4.56 -22.39
CA ASP A 11 3.62 3.79 -21.71
C ASP A 11 3.52 3.86 -20.18
N ARG A 12 3.01 4.95 -19.61
CA ARG A 12 2.81 5.04 -18.15
C ARG A 12 1.88 3.97 -17.57
N TYR A 13 1.00 3.42 -18.39
CA TYR A 13 -0.01 2.45 -17.94
C TYR A 13 0.37 1.01 -18.28
N ILE A 14 1.32 0.79 -19.20
CA ILE A 14 1.65 -0.53 -19.74
C ILE A 14 3.13 -0.92 -19.59
N SER A 15 4.01 0.04 -19.32
CA SER A 15 5.45 -0.21 -19.23
C SER A 15 5.81 -0.83 -17.88
N GLN A 16 6.50 -1.97 -17.93
CA GLN A 16 7.07 -2.61 -16.75
C GLN A 16 8.09 -1.70 -16.05
N GLU A 17 8.94 -0.99 -16.82
CA GLU A 17 9.94 -0.08 -16.25
C GLU A 17 9.26 1.05 -15.45
N PHE A 18 8.14 1.57 -15.94
CA PHE A 18 7.40 2.61 -15.24
C PHE A 18 6.80 2.06 -13.93
N PHE A 19 6.18 0.88 -13.98
CA PHE A 19 5.66 0.20 -12.79
C PHE A 19 6.75 -0.04 -11.73
N ASP A 20 7.91 -0.56 -12.12
CA ASP A 20 9.03 -0.84 -11.21
C ASP A 20 9.49 0.43 -10.50
N ARG A 21 9.48 1.56 -11.21
CA ARG A 21 9.83 2.88 -10.66
C ARG A 21 8.79 3.38 -9.66
N GLU A 22 7.51 3.15 -9.91
CA GLU A 22 6.45 3.46 -8.94
C GLU A 22 6.59 2.61 -7.68
N MET A 23 6.86 1.31 -7.84
CA MET A 23 7.09 0.40 -6.72
C MET A 23 8.31 0.78 -5.87
N GLU A 24 9.37 1.30 -6.46
CA GLU A 24 10.57 1.75 -5.74
C GLU A 24 10.36 3.13 -5.04
N ARG A 25 9.65 4.05 -5.71
CA ARG A 25 9.73 5.49 -5.38
C ARG A 25 8.44 6.12 -4.90
N LEU A 26 7.29 5.53 -5.22
CA LEU A 26 5.99 6.11 -4.90
C LEU A 26 5.31 5.31 -3.79
N TRP A 27 4.95 4.06 -4.10
CA TRP A 27 4.09 3.24 -3.24
C TRP A 27 4.58 3.10 -1.79
N PRO A 28 5.87 2.81 -1.50
CA PRO A 28 6.37 2.71 -0.13
C PRO A 28 6.67 4.05 0.54
N ARG A 29 6.53 5.19 -0.17
CA ARG A 29 6.93 6.52 0.31
C ARG A 29 5.76 7.48 0.55
N VAL A 30 4.54 7.04 0.29
CA VAL A 30 3.33 7.85 0.48
C VAL A 30 2.32 7.12 1.35
N TRP A 31 1.44 7.89 2.00
CA TRP A 31 0.35 7.33 2.79
C TRP A 31 -0.64 6.57 1.91
N GLN A 32 -0.93 5.32 2.29
CA GLN A 32 -1.90 4.47 1.61
C GLN A 32 -3.15 4.30 2.46
N TRP A 33 -4.30 4.23 1.81
CA TRP A 33 -5.55 3.87 2.46
C TRP A 33 -5.65 2.34 2.53
N ALA A 34 -5.43 1.78 3.72
CA ALA A 34 -5.40 0.33 3.91
C ALA A 34 -6.79 -0.27 4.23
N CYS A 35 -7.45 0.23 5.27
CA CYS A 35 -8.76 -0.26 5.70
C CYS A 35 -9.50 0.79 6.56
N ARG A 36 -10.75 0.50 6.91
CA ARG A 36 -11.51 1.22 7.94
C ARG A 36 -11.45 0.49 9.27
N GLU A 37 -11.77 1.18 10.34
CA GLU A 37 -11.91 0.57 11.67
C GLU A 37 -13.02 -0.48 11.70
N GLU A 38 -14.04 -0.33 10.87
CA GLU A 38 -15.16 -1.29 10.71
C GLU A 38 -14.72 -2.66 10.18
N HIS A 39 -13.58 -2.73 9.50
CA HIS A 39 -13.02 -4.01 9.02
C HIS A 39 -12.30 -4.79 10.13
N ILE A 40 -11.95 -4.13 11.25
CA ILE A 40 -11.24 -4.70 12.40
C ILE A 40 -11.87 -4.19 13.70
N PRO A 41 -13.13 -4.52 14.00
CA PRO A 41 -13.85 -3.94 15.14
C PRO A 41 -13.28 -4.37 16.51
N GLU A 42 -12.82 -5.61 16.64
CA GLU A 42 -12.43 -6.20 17.92
C GLU A 42 -10.91 -6.40 18.03
N VAL A 43 -10.41 -6.45 19.27
CA VAL A 43 -8.99 -6.76 19.50
C VAL A 43 -8.69 -8.17 19.03
N GLY A 44 -7.64 -8.30 18.22
CA GLY A 44 -7.25 -9.53 17.55
C GLY A 44 -7.67 -9.58 16.08
N ASP A 45 -8.62 -8.74 15.66
CA ASP A 45 -8.99 -8.64 14.25
C ASP A 45 -7.83 -8.06 13.44
N TYR A 46 -7.69 -8.54 12.22
CA TYR A 46 -6.67 -8.10 11.30
C TYR A 46 -7.19 -7.98 9.87
N TYR A 47 -6.51 -7.13 9.10
CA TYR A 47 -6.74 -6.92 7.68
C TYR A 47 -5.41 -6.97 6.94
N VAL A 48 -5.37 -7.70 5.82
CA VAL A 48 -4.18 -7.76 4.96
C VAL A 48 -4.37 -6.78 3.81
N TYR A 49 -3.40 -5.89 3.66
CA TYR A 49 -3.33 -4.92 2.58
C TYR A 49 -2.13 -5.24 1.69
N ASP A 50 -2.40 -5.59 0.44
CA ASP A 50 -1.40 -5.93 -0.56
C ASP A 50 -1.23 -4.79 -1.56
N ILE A 51 0.01 -4.41 -1.82
CA ILE A 51 0.37 -3.38 -2.78
C ILE A 51 1.63 -3.80 -3.56
N GLY A 52 1.41 -4.23 -4.81
CA GLY A 52 2.45 -4.79 -5.65
C GLY A 52 3.16 -5.95 -4.96
N ASN A 53 4.43 -5.78 -4.61
CA ASN A 53 5.26 -6.78 -3.92
C ASN A 53 5.25 -6.66 -2.38
N TYR A 54 4.54 -5.68 -1.82
CA TYR A 54 4.42 -5.51 -0.38
C TYR A 54 3.12 -6.10 0.12
N SER A 55 3.19 -6.86 1.22
CA SER A 55 2.03 -7.31 1.98
C SER A 55 2.16 -6.75 3.39
N ILE A 56 1.14 -6.04 3.86
CA ILE A 56 1.09 -5.40 5.17
C ILE A 56 -0.09 -5.98 5.94
N ILE A 57 0.16 -6.46 7.16
CA ILE A 57 -0.89 -6.88 8.08
C ILE A 57 -1.19 -5.75 9.05
N VAL A 58 -2.44 -5.29 9.05
CA VAL A 58 -2.99 -4.30 9.98
C VAL A 58 -3.75 -5.05 11.06
N VAL A 59 -3.42 -4.84 12.33
CA VAL A 59 -3.98 -5.57 13.47
C VAL A 59 -4.54 -4.59 14.49
N ARG A 60 -5.75 -4.86 14.99
CA ARG A 60 -6.26 -4.19 16.19
C ARG A 60 -5.68 -4.86 17.44
N ALA A 61 -4.74 -4.18 18.09
CA ALA A 61 -4.20 -4.59 19.39
C ALA A 61 -4.89 -3.84 20.53
N ASP A 62 -4.71 -4.29 21.78
CA ASP A 62 -5.21 -3.59 22.97
C ASP A 62 -4.68 -2.14 23.05
N SER A 63 -3.47 -1.90 22.55
CA SER A 63 -2.84 -0.58 22.51
C SER A 63 -3.26 0.30 21.31
N GLY A 64 -4.24 -0.16 20.51
CA GLY A 64 -4.66 0.49 19.26
C GLY A 64 -4.26 -0.27 18.00
N ILE A 65 -4.46 0.35 16.83
CA ILE A 65 -4.18 -0.25 15.52
C ILE A 65 -2.67 -0.19 15.23
N LYS A 66 -2.10 -1.31 14.80
CA LYS A 66 -0.69 -1.41 14.36
C LYS A 66 -0.62 -2.06 12.98
N ALA A 67 0.45 -1.77 12.24
CA ALA A 67 0.71 -2.35 10.94
C ALA A 67 2.14 -2.89 10.85
N TYR A 68 2.31 -4.05 10.22
CA TYR A 68 3.59 -4.73 10.07
C TYR A 68 3.74 -5.31 8.67
N VAL A 69 4.98 -5.50 8.21
CA VAL A 69 5.24 -6.28 7.00
C VAL A 69 4.79 -7.72 7.26
N ASN A 70 3.91 -8.24 6.41
CA ASN A 70 3.35 -9.59 6.48
C ASN A 70 4.36 -10.60 5.92
N SER A 71 5.52 -10.67 6.56
CA SER A 71 6.58 -11.62 6.23
C SER A 71 7.28 -12.08 7.51
N CYS A 72 7.51 -13.38 7.61
CA CYS A 72 8.19 -13.96 8.77
C CYS A 72 9.70 -13.79 8.62
N LEU A 73 10.34 -13.14 9.60
CA LEU A 73 11.80 -12.91 9.64
C LEU A 73 12.63 -14.17 9.93
N HIS A 74 11.97 -15.31 10.20
CA HIS A 74 12.67 -16.55 10.52
C HIS A 74 13.40 -17.15 9.31
N ARG A 75 12.84 -16.95 8.11
CA ARG A 75 13.47 -17.41 6.88
C ARG A 75 14.41 -16.36 6.33
#